data_AF-A0AAW5AZV2-F1
#
_entry.id   AF-A0AAW5AZV2-F1
#
_cell.length_a   1.000
_cell.length_b   1.000
_cell.length_c   1.000
_cell.angle_alpha   90.00
_cell.angle_beta   90.00
_cell.angle_gamma   90.00
#
_symmetry.space_group_name_H-M   'P 1'
#
loop_
_entity.id
_entity.type
_entity.pdbx_description
1 polymer ?
#
loop_
_entity_poly.entity_id
_entity_poly.type
_entity_poly.pdbx_seq_one_letter_code
_entity_poly.pdbx_strand_id
1 'polypeptide(L)'
;MELIINATLLLAAIVLWIYGQYWRKKCGKVLCQYAAAYDEREDREKPLRQAIIAGNPHAPLLYALTCPELFDKVRPLRLFSFGSIRCVFAGYYFPKRFESWLCDDQLAFVQKVYDFKDGKDSCTEYFSQAFLLLSTDEDITAMFMPCSTSDRYYRRFSGIASFLETHGYVRSGLDLICITESRECKHASEKRSEINTANYMMSNDLYGKRVVIVDDLLTSGASLMEYAHNLERAGAKVEGAVFLARTFQMPSPAKVKRLVWKRHLSVLIWRRSDDL
;
A
#
# COMPACT_ATOMS: atom_id res chain seq x y z
N MET A 1 32.90 41.89 -39.96
CA MET A 1 33.44 41.88 -38.58
C MET A 1 32.34 41.52 -37.58
N GLU A 2 31.25 42.29 -37.47
CA GLU A 2 30.14 42.01 -36.54
C GLU A 2 29.47 40.63 -36.72
N LEU A 3 29.24 40.19 -37.96
CA LEU A 3 28.61 38.89 -38.23
C LEU A 3 29.45 37.70 -37.72
N ILE A 4 30.77 37.81 -37.82
CA ILE A 4 31.72 36.78 -37.38
C ILE A 4 31.79 36.75 -35.85
N ILE A 5 31.79 37.92 -35.20
CA ILE A 5 31.75 38.05 -33.73
C ILE A 5 30.44 37.49 -33.16
N ASN A 6 29.31 37.75 -33.80
CA ASN A 6 28.02 37.21 -33.39
C ASN A 6 27.96 35.67 -33.55
N ALA A 7 28.56 35.13 -34.60
CA ALA A 7 28.63 33.68 -34.83
C ALA A 7 29.54 32.97 -33.80
N THR A 8 30.68 33.56 -33.43
CA THR A 8 31.57 32.97 -32.41
C THR A 8 30.97 33.02 -31.01
N LEU A 9 30.27 34.12 -30.66
CA LEU A 9 29.53 34.22 -29.40
C LEU A 9 28.40 33.19 -29.30
N LEU A 10 27.64 33.00 -30.39
CA LEU A 10 26.59 31.99 -30.45
C LEU A 10 27.16 30.58 -30.28
N LEU A 11 28.26 30.26 -30.96
CA LEU A 11 28.94 28.98 -30.83
C LEU A 11 29.43 28.73 -29.40
N ALA A 12 30.06 29.74 -28.77
CA ALA A 12 30.50 29.65 -27.38
C ALA A 12 29.32 29.41 -26.42
N ALA A 13 28.19 30.10 -26.62
CA ALA A 13 26.98 29.89 -25.82
C ALA A 13 26.42 28.46 -25.99
N ILE A 14 26.41 27.92 -27.20
CA ILE A 14 25.98 26.55 -27.48
C ILE A 14 26.91 25.54 -26.78
N VAL A 15 28.23 25.71 -26.88
CA VAL A 15 29.21 24.82 -26.23
C VAL A 15 29.05 24.85 -24.72
N LEU A 16 28.93 26.03 -24.11
CA LEU A 16 28.68 26.17 -22.67
C LEU A 16 27.36 25.52 -22.25
N TRP A 17 26.31 25.65 -23.06
CA TRP A 17 25.03 25.00 -22.82
C TRP A 17 25.14 23.47 -22.87
N ILE A 18 25.81 22.91 -23.89
CA ILE A 18 26.06 21.46 -24.00
C ILE A 18 26.88 20.96 -22.81
N TYR A 19 27.94 21.68 -22.44
CA TYR A 19 28.80 21.35 -21.30
C TYR A 19 28.01 21.37 -19.98
N GLY A 20 27.19 22.39 -19.77
CA GLY A 20 26.30 22.48 -18.62
C GLY A 20 25.28 21.34 -18.57
N GLN A 21 24.69 20.97 -19.71
CA GLN A 21 23.78 19.83 -19.81
C GLN A 21 24.47 18.49 -19.50
N TYR A 22 25.71 18.31 -19.96
CA TYR A 22 26.50 17.12 -19.68
C TYR A 22 26.71 16.95 -18.17
N TRP A 23 27.20 17.97 -17.48
CA TRP A 23 27.42 17.91 -16.04
C TRP A 23 26.13 17.77 -15.26
N ARG A 24 25.07 18.47 -15.67
CA ARG A 24 23.74 18.30 -15.08
C ARG A 24 23.29 16.84 -15.12
N LYS A 25 23.39 16.18 -16.28
CA LYS A 25 23.03 14.76 -16.42
C LYS A 25 23.93 13.86 -15.55
N LYS A 26 25.24 14.13 -15.50
CA LYS A 26 26.20 13.37 -14.70
C LYS A 26 25.91 13.49 -13.19
N CYS A 27 25.70 14.71 -12.70
CA CYS A 27 25.28 14.96 -11.32
C CYS A 27 23.97 14.23 -10.99
N GLY A 28 22.96 14.31 -11.88
CA GLY A 28 21.70 13.60 -11.69
C GLY A 28 21.85 12.07 -11.62
N LYS A 29 22.81 11.49 -12.36
CA LYS A 29 23.13 10.06 -12.26
C LYS A 29 23.76 9.71 -10.91
N VAL A 30 24.80 10.45 -10.51
CA VAL A 30 25.51 10.22 -9.25
C VAL A 30 24.58 10.38 -8.05
N LEU A 31 23.76 11.44 -8.00
CA LEU A 31 22.80 11.66 -6.92
C LEU A 31 21.76 10.53 -6.82
N CYS A 32 21.31 9.99 -7.95
CA CYS A 32 20.36 8.87 -7.95
C CYS A 32 21.02 7.57 -7.47
N GLN A 33 22.28 7.32 -7.85
CA GLN A 33 23.04 6.15 -7.39
C GLN A 33 23.36 6.26 -5.89
N TYR A 34 23.77 7.44 -5.46
CA TYR A 34 24.00 7.77 -4.06
C TYR A 34 22.74 7.51 -3.25
N ALA A 35 21.59 8.05 -3.67
CA ALA A 35 20.33 7.79 -2.98
C ALA A 35 19.91 6.32 -2.98
N ALA A 36 20.24 5.54 -4.01
CA ALA A 36 19.91 4.11 -4.04
C ALA A 36 20.78 3.27 -3.08
N ALA A 37 21.93 3.80 -2.65
CA ALA A 37 22.89 3.09 -1.80
C ALA A 37 22.71 3.33 -0.29
N TYR A 38 21.90 4.31 0.12
CA TYR A 38 21.57 4.54 1.53
C TYR A 38 20.41 3.69 1.97
N ASP A 39 20.37 3.22 3.20
CA ASP A 39 19.26 2.41 3.71
C ASP A 39 18.13 3.27 4.28
N GLU A 40 18.47 4.41 4.89
CA GLU A 40 17.51 5.30 5.52
C GLU A 40 16.75 6.18 4.55
N ARG A 41 15.42 6.23 4.73
CA ARG A 41 14.49 6.99 3.88
C ARG A 41 14.79 8.49 3.85
N GLU A 42 15.17 9.08 4.98
CA GLU A 42 15.40 10.52 5.12
C GLU A 42 16.58 10.98 4.26
N ASP A 43 17.64 10.16 4.24
CA ASP A 43 18.86 10.41 3.45
C ASP A 43 18.62 10.27 1.95
N ARG A 44 17.66 9.43 1.53
CA ARG A 44 17.29 9.28 0.11
C ARG A 44 16.54 10.51 -0.43
N GLU A 45 15.72 11.19 0.37
CA GLU A 45 14.76 12.18 -0.16
C GLU A 45 15.44 13.35 -0.87
N LYS A 46 16.39 14.01 -0.20
CA LYS A 46 17.07 15.21 -0.70
C LYS A 46 17.87 14.97 -2.00
N PRO A 47 18.77 13.97 -2.09
CA PRO A 47 19.50 13.68 -3.33
C PRO A 47 18.56 13.29 -4.48
N LEU A 48 17.45 12.58 -4.20
CA LEU A 48 16.47 12.25 -5.24
C LEU A 48 15.77 13.46 -5.80
N ARG A 49 15.39 14.43 -4.97
CA ARG A 49 14.81 15.70 -5.46
C ARG A 49 15.79 16.42 -6.38
N GLN A 50 17.07 16.48 -6.02
CA GLN A 50 18.10 17.09 -6.84
C GLN A 50 18.33 16.31 -8.15
N ALA A 51 18.33 14.98 -8.10
CA ALA A 51 18.43 14.13 -9.28
C ALA A 51 17.26 14.31 -10.25
N ILE A 52 16.04 14.51 -9.72
CA ILE A 52 14.84 14.82 -10.53
C ILE A 52 14.98 16.18 -11.21
N ILE A 53 15.43 17.21 -10.48
CA ILE A 53 15.69 18.55 -11.04
C ILE A 53 16.77 18.46 -12.11
N ALA A 54 17.83 17.67 -11.88
CA ALA A 54 18.88 17.40 -12.86
C ALA A 54 18.37 16.64 -14.11
N GLY A 55 17.18 16.01 -14.05
CA GLY A 55 16.55 15.35 -15.17
C GLY A 55 16.85 13.85 -15.28
N ASN A 56 17.26 13.21 -14.19
CA ASN A 56 17.46 11.76 -14.15
C ASN A 56 16.11 11.02 -14.41
N PRO A 57 16.07 10.01 -15.31
CA PRO A 57 14.83 9.31 -15.65
C PRO A 57 14.34 8.33 -14.56
N HIS A 58 15.23 7.76 -13.74
CA HIS A 58 14.91 6.79 -12.68
C HIS A 58 14.62 7.46 -11.33
N ALA A 59 15.16 8.65 -11.09
CA ALA A 59 14.95 9.36 -9.83
C ALA A 59 13.46 9.60 -9.46
N PRO A 60 12.54 9.89 -10.41
CA PRO A 60 11.11 9.96 -10.09
C PRO A 60 10.53 8.65 -9.57
N LEU A 61 11.00 7.51 -10.08
CA LEU A 61 10.56 6.18 -9.62
C LEU A 61 10.99 5.98 -8.16
N LEU A 62 12.29 6.09 -7.92
CA LEU A 62 12.88 5.87 -6.60
C LEU A 62 12.32 6.87 -5.57
N TYR A 63 12.12 8.14 -5.94
CA TYR A 63 11.50 9.14 -5.05
C TYR A 63 10.09 8.77 -4.60
N ALA A 64 9.28 8.19 -5.49
CA ALA A 64 7.93 7.77 -5.11
C ALA A 64 7.91 6.51 -4.25
N LEU A 65 8.86 5.60 -4.45
CA LEU A 65 9.04 4.42 -3.58
C LEU A 65 9.55 4.81 -2.21
N THR A 66 10.51 5.74 -2.14
CA THR A 66 11.01 6.31 -0.88
C THR A 66 9.91 7.04 -0.15
N CYS A 67 9.10 7.85 -0.85
CA CYS A 67 8.07 8.68 -0.23
C CYS A 67 6.66 8.37 -0.74
N PRO A 68 6.13 7.14 -0.51
CA PRO A 68 4.82 6.72 -1.03
C PRO A 68 3.70 7.63 -0.50
N GLU A 69 3.93 8.13 0.71
CA GLU A 69 3.07 9.04 1.41
C GLU A 69 2.69 10.28 0.58
N LEU A 70 3.63 10.79 -0.22
CA LEU A 70 3.40 12.01 -0.99
C LEU A 70 2.47 11.79 -2.19
N PHE A 71 2.21 10.53 -2.54
CA PHE A 71 1.55 10.14 -3.78
C PHE A 71 0.26 9.36 -3.57
N ASP A 72 0.10 8.67 -2.44
CA ASP A 72 -1.16 8.07 -2.02
C ASP A 72 -1.99 9.05 -1.17
N LYS A 73 -3.31 8.98 -1.34
CA LYS A 73 -4.28 9.78 -0.58
C LYS A 73 -4.52 9.20 0.82
N VAL A 74 -4.35 7.88 0.95
CA VAL A 74 -4.54 7.15 2.21
C VAL A 74 -3.19 6.85 2.84
N ARG A 75 -3.17 6.75 4.17
CA ARG A 75 -1.98 6.63 5.00
C ARG A 75 -2.04 5.35 5.82
N PRO A 76 -0.91 4.66 6.04
CA PRO A 76 -0.85 3.56 7.00
C PRO A 76 -1.33 4.01 8.38
N LEU A 77 -2.04 3.13 9.08
CA LEU A 77 -2.56 3.36 10.43
C LEU A 77 -3.38 4.66 10.56
N ARG A 78 -4.12 5.02 9.50
CA ARG A 78 -5.14 6.07 9.52
C ARG A 78 -6.42 5.58 8.89
N LEU A 79 -7.55 5.95 9.49
CA LEU A 79 -8.87 5.67 8.96
C LEU A 79 -9.07 6.36 7.60
N PHE A 80 -9.66 5.61 6.67
CA PHE A 80 -10.16 6.15 5.41
C PHE A 80 -11.44 5.41 5.01
N SER A 81 -12.23 6.00 4.13
CA SER A 81 -13.44 5.36 3.60
C SER A 81 -13.17 4.74 2.24
N PHE A 82 -13.59 3.50 2.05
CA PHE A 82 -13.67 2.83 0.77
C PHE A 82 -15.13 2.55 0.45
N GLY A 83 -15.74 3.41 -0.37
CA GLY A 83 -17.21 3.46 -0.47
C GLY A 83 -17.82 3.87 0.86
N SER A 84 -18.75 3.06 1.38
CA SER A 84 -19.36 3.23 2.71
C SER A 84 -18.56 2.57 3.84
N ILE A 85 -17.51 1.80 3.53
CA ILE A 85 -16.79 0.97 4.51
C ILE A 85 -15.62 1.77 5.09
N ARG A 86 -15.50 1.80 6.42
CA ARG A 86 -14.33 2.36 7.11
C ARG A 86 -13.18 1.36 7.08
N CYS A 87 -12.03 1.78 6.58
CA CYS A 87 -10.88 0.93 6.36
C CYS A 87 -9.64 1.44 7.10
N VAL A 88 -8.79 0.50 7.53
CA VAL A 88 -7.44 0.75 8.05
C VAL A 88 -6.48 -0.25 7.43
N PHE A 89 -5.24 0.16 7.16
CA PHE A 89 -4.16 -0.74 6.75
C PHE A 89 -2.87 -0.45 7.49
N ALA A 90 -2.00 -1.44 7.71
CA ALA A 90 -0.82 -1.28 8.55
C ALA A 90 0.41 -0.72 7.82
N GLY A 91 0.58 -1.04 6.52
CA GLY A 91 1.72 -0.56 5.75
C GLY A 91 1.57 -0.70 4.23
N TYR A 92 2.54 -0.14 3.49
CA TYR A 92 2.56 -0.27 2.04
C TYR A 92 3.21 -1.58 1.60
N TYR A 93 2.52 -2.30 0.73
CA TYR A 93 3.10 -3.40 -0.04
C TYR A 93 3.61 -2.87 -1.38
N PHE A 94 4.86 -3.24 -1.70
CA PHE A 94 5.48 -2.93 -2.98
C PHE A 94 5.62 -4.21 -3.81
N PRO A 95 5.15 -4.22 -5.07
CA PRO A 95 5.32 -5.37 -5.95
C PRO A 95 6.80 -5.76 -6.13
N LYS A 96 7.06 -7.07 -6.22
CA LYS A 96 8.41 -7.67 -6.30
C LYS A 96 9.36 -7.02 -7.32
N ARG A 97 8.84 -6.51 -8.44
CA ARG A 97 9.64 -5.78 -9.45
C ARG A 97 10.38 -4.55 -8.91
N PHE A 98 9.98 -4.02 -7.76
CA PHE A 98 10.61 -2.86 -7.11
C PHE A 98 11.56 -3.23 -5.97
N GLU A 99 11.69 -4.52 -5.64
CA GLU A 99 12.46 -5.03 -4.49
C GLU A 99 13.87 -4.43 -4.41
N SER A 100 14.59 -4.37 -5.54
CA SER A 100 15.95 -3.81 -5.61
C SER A 100 16.08 -2.31 -5.34
N TRP A 101 14.95 -1.60 -5.20
CA TRP A 101 14.89 -0.15 -4.98
C TRP A 101 14.36 0.21 -3.59
N LEU A 102 13.94 -0.77 -2.80
CA LEU A 102 13.34 -0.55 -1.48
C LEU A 102 14.41 -0.29 -0.42
N CYS A 103 14.01 0.37 0.67
CA CYS A 103 14.80 0.45 1.91
C CYS A 103 14.65 -0.85 2.71
N ASP A 104 15.57 -1.11 3.64
CA ASP A 104 15.54 -2.30 4.50
C ASP A 104 14.23 -2.42 5.28
N ASP A 105 13.72 -1.32 5.86
CA ASP A 105 12.41 -1.33 6.57
C ASP A 105 11.25 -1.70 5.65
N GLN A 106 11.29 -1.25 4.39
CA GLN A 106 10.26 -1.55 3.40
C GLN A 106 10.34 -3.03 2.99
N LEU A 107 11.55 -3.55 2.82
CA LEU A 107 11.79 -4.97 2.54
C LEU A 107 11.35 -5.85 3.71
N ALA A 108 11.68 -5.48 4.94
CA ALA A 108 11.27 -6.18 6.15
C ALA A 108 9.74 -6.24 6.27
N PHE A 109 9.04 -5.13 6.01
CA PHE A 109 7.58 -5.14 6.02
C PHE A 109 6.99 -5.99 4.89
N VAL A 110 7.52 -5.90 3.66
CA VAL A 110 7.09 -6.74 2.55
C VAL A 110 7.31 -8.22 2.85
N GLN A 111 8.41 -8.57 3.53
CA GLN A 111 8.69 -9.93 3.98
C GLN A 111 7.64 -10.40 5.01
N LYS A 112 7.27 -9.56 5.99
CA LYS A 112 6.18 -9.89 6.93
C LYS A 112 4.85 -10.16 6.21
N VAL A 113 4.54 -9.44 5.12
CA VAL A 113 3.35 -9.73 4.31
C VAL A 113 3.42 -11.13 3.67
N TYR A 114 4.59 -11.56 3.18
CA TYR A 114 4.76 -12.92 2.67
C TYR A 114 4.67 -13.97 3.78
N ASP A 115 5.30 -13.72 4.92
CA ASP A 115 5.27 -14.63 6.07
C ASP A 115 3.84 -14.79 6.62
N PHE A 116 3.03 -13.72 6.61
CA PHE A 116 1.60 -13.80 6.88
C PHE A 116 0.85 -14.64 5.86
N LYS A 117 1.09 -14.43 4.56
CA LYS A 117 0.45 -15.22 3.49
C LYS A 117 0.75 -16.71 3.59
N ASP A 118 1.95 -17.05 4.03
CA ASP A 118 2.44 -18.41 4.25
C ASP A 118 2.05 -18.98 5.63
N GLY A 119 1.46 -18.17 6.52
CA GLY A 119 1.08 -18.55 7.90
C GLY A 119 2.25 -18.76 8.85
N LYS A 120 3.42 -18.18 8.57
CA LYS A 120 4.60 -18.20 9.43
C LYS A 120 4.53 -17.14 10.54
N ASP A 121 3.90 -16.01 10.26
CA ASP A 121 3.70 -14.91 11.22
C ASP A 121 2.25 -14.44 11.15
N SER A 122 1.55 -14.38 12.29
CA SER A 122 0.17 -13.90 12.36
C SER A 122 0.03 -12.37 12.35
N CYS A 123 1.15 -11.63 12.40
CA CYS A 123 1.18 -10.17 12.33
C CYS A 123 0.27 -9.48 13.36
N THR A 124 0.17 -10.06 14.56
CA THR A 124 -0.76 -9.66 15.63
C THR A 124 -0.61 -8.21 16.06
N GLU A 125 0.61 -7.69 16.08
CA GLU A 125 0.92 -6.29 16.39
C GLU A 125 0.24 -5.33 15.41
N TYR A 126 0.28 -5.60 14.10
CA TYR A 126 -0.31 -4.72 13.09
C TYR A 126 -1.84 -4.75 13.12
N PHE A 127 -2.41 -5.95 13.26
CA PHE A 127 -3.86 -6.10 13.31
C PHE A 127 -4.44 -5.49 14.58
N SER A 128 -3.83 -5.72 15.75
CA SER A 128 -4.29 -5.11 17.01
C SER A 128 -4.29 -3.58 16.95
N GLN A 129 -3.22 -2.97 16.45
CA GLN A 129 -3.17 -1.52 16.23
C GLN A 129 -4.28 -1.04 15.29
N ALA A 130 -4.53 -1.76 14.20
CA ALA A 130 -5.58 -1.39 13.25
C ALA A 130 -7.00 -1.53 13.84
N PHE A 131 -7.26 -2.54 14.67
CA PHE A 131 -8.53 -2.71 15.38
C PHE A 131 -8.77 -1.60 16.42
N LEU A 132 -7.73 -1.19 17.17
CA LEU A 132 -7.83 -0.06 18.10
C LEU A 132 -8.23 1.23 17.37
N LEU A 133 -7.66 1.48 16.19
CA LEU A 133 -7.99 2.65 15.37
C LEU A 133 -9.40 2.58 14.78
N LEU A 134 -9.90 1.39 14.45
CA LEU A 134 -11.25 1.25 13.90
C LEU A 134 -12.33 1.55 14.95
N SER A 135 -12.00 1.48 16.24
CA SER A 135 -12.86 1.77 17.40
C SER A 135 -14.21 1.08 17.23
N THR A 136 -14.19 -0.23 17.47
CA THR A 136 -15.34 -1.11 17.34
C THR A 136 -16.02 -1.27 18.69
N ASP A 137 -17.35 -1.18 18.73
CA ASP A 137 -18.16 -1.50 19.91
C ASP A 137 -17.89 -2.93 20.40
N GLU A 138 -18.27 -3.21 21.65
CA GLU A 138 -18.38 -4.57 22.14
C GLU A 138 -19.43 -5.34 21.30
N ASP A 139 -19.09 -6.55 20.85
CA ASP A 139 -19.85 -7.40 19.93
C ASP A 139 -19.71 -7.09 18.42
N ILE A 140 -18.48 -7.20 17.91
CA ILE A 140 -18.16 -7.29 16.48
C ILE A 140 -17.52 -8.64 16.19
N THR A 141 -17.85 -9.23 15.05
CA THR A 141 -17.25 -10.48 14.54
C THR A 141 -16.26 -10.18 13.40
N ALA A 142 -15.04 -10.68 13.49
CA ALA A 142 -14.07 -10.59 12.38
C ALA A 142 -14.36 -11.66 11.33
N MET A 143 -14.65 -11.21 10.11
CA MET A 143 -14.83 -12.07 8.94
C MET A 143 -13.58 -12.00 8.08
N PHE A 144 -12.97 -13.15 7.80
CA PHE A 144 -11.74 -13.20 7.02
C PHE A 144 -12.04 -13.34 5.54
N MET A 145 -11.22 -12.71 4.70
CA MET A 145 -11.38 -12.78 3.26
C MET A 145 -11.18 -14.22 2.77
N PRO A 146 -12.10 -14.80 1.96
CA PRO A 146 -11.96 -16.16 1.48
C PRO A 146 -10.71 -16.33 0.61
N CYS A 147 -9.94 -17.38 0.90
CA CYS A 147 -8.84 -17.81 0.03
C CYS A 147 -9.34 -18.82 -1.00
N SER A 148 -8.52 -19.13 -1.99
CA SER A 148 -8.85 -20.15 -2.99
C SER A 148 -8.93 -21.57 -2.40
N THR A 149 -8.19 -21.90 -1.35
CA THR A 149 -8.27 -23.22 -0.69
C THR A 149 -8.46 -23.09 0.80
N SER A 150 -9.16 -24.06 1.40
CA SER A 150 -9.35 -24.17 2.86
C SER A 150 -8.03 -24.12 3.62
N ASP A 151 -7.04 -24.91 3.19
CA ASP A 151 -5.71 -24.93 3.82
C ASP A 151 -5.05 -23.55 3.85
N ARG A 152 -5.15 -22.76 2.77
CA ARG A 152 -4.57 -21.41 2.71
C ARG A 152 -5.31 -20.43 3.60
N TYR A 153 -6.62 -20.57 3.71
CA TYR A 153 -7.44 -19.74 4.57
C TYR A 153 -7.12 -19.97 6.05
N TYR A 154 -7.19 -21.22 6.52
CA TYR A 154 -6.89 -21.56 7.91
C TYR A 154 -5.42 -21.30 8.27
N ARG A 155 -4.48 -21.62 7.39
CA ARG A 155 -3.05 -21.33 7.62
C ARG A 155 -2.79 -19.84 7.81
N ARG A 156 -3.48 -18.98 7.06
CA ARG A 156 -3.29 -17.53 7.12
C ARG A 156 -3.99 -16.88 8.31
N PHE A 157 -5.23 -17.30 8.58
CA PHE A 157 -6.10 -16.55 9.48
C PHE A 157 -6.32 -17.18 10.86
N SER A 158 -6.04 -18.48 11.06
CA SER A 158 -6.28 -19.14 12.36
C SER A 158 -5.54 -18.49 13.53
N GLY A 159 -4.25 -18.19 13.35
CA GLY A 159 -3.43 -17.58 14.39
C GLY A 159 -3.90 -16.18 14.78
N ILE A 160 -4.22 -15.34 13.78
CA ILE A 160 -4.75 -13.99 14.05
C ILE A 160 -6.18 -14.02 14.61
N ALA A 161 -7.04 -14.94 14.14
CA ALA A 161 -8.39 -15.11 14.65
C ALA A 161 -8.40 -15.47 16.14
N SER A 162 -7.61 -16.47 16.52
CA SER A 162 -7.44 -16.89 17.91
C SER A 162 -6.88 -15.76 18.78
N PHE A 163 -5.88 -15.03 18.28
CA PHE A 163 -5.29 -13.90 19.00
C PHE A 163 -6.31 -12.79 19.27
N LEU A 164 -7.06 -12.36 18.25
CA LEU A 164 -8.01 -11.26 18.36
C LEU A 164 -9.16 -11.59 19.32
N GLU A 165 -9.64 -12.83 19.30
CA GLU A 165 -10.70 -13.29 20.19
C GLU A 165 -10.21 -13.43 21.64
N THR A 166 -9.03 -14.02 21.85
CA THR A 166 -8.45 -14.20 23.19
C THR A 166 -8.19 -12.88 23.90
N HIS A 167 -7.81 -11.84 23.15
CA HIS A 167 -7.53 -10.51 23.69
C HIS A 167 -8.75 -9.57 23.67
N GLY A 168 -9.92 -10.07 23.29
CA GLY A 168 -11.18 -9.32 23.36
C GLY A 168 -11.32 -8.20 22.31
N TYR A 169 -10.54 -8.21 21.23
CA TYR A 169 -10.68 -7.22 20.15
C TYR A 169 -11.99 -7.45 19.37
N VAL A 170 -12.26 -8.70 18.99
CA VAL A 170 -13.41 -9.12 18.16
C VAL A 170 -13.67 -10.62 18.34
N ARG A 171 -14.90 -11.06 18.10
CA ARG A 171 -15.24 -12.50 18.01
C ARG A 171 -14.70 -13.10 16.71
N SER A 172 -14.27 -14.36 16.75
CA SER A 172 -13.79 -15.03 15.54
C SER A 172 -14.95 -15.46 14.64
N GLY A 173 -14.94 -15.02 13.39
CA GLY A 173 -15.82 -15.51 12.32
C GLY A 173 -15.16 -16.52 11.40
N LEU A 174 -14.01 -17.10 11.81
CA LEU A 174 -13.19 -17.97 10.96
C LEU A 174 -14.00 -19.14 10.37
N ASP A 175 -14.81 -19.78 11.20
CA ASP A 175 -15.62 -20.97 10.84
C ASP A 175 -17.05 -20.62 10.38
N LEU A 176 -17.36 -19.34 10.17
CA LEU A 176 -18.64 -18.90 9.62
C LEU A 176 -18.69 -18.98 8.08
N ILE A 177 -17.58 -19.38 7.44
CA ILE A 177 -17.49 -19.64 6.01
C ILE A 177 -16.82 -20.99 5.71
N CYS A 178 -17.30 -21.72 4.69
CA CYS A 178 -16.69 -22.96 4.16
C CYS A 178 -16.19 -22.71 2.73
N ILE A 179 -14.93 -23.03 2.42
CA ILE A 179 -14.40 -22.88 1.04
C ILE A 179 -14.78 -24.11 0.20
N THR A 180 -15.52 -23.91 -0.89
CA THR A 180 -16.23 -24.98 -1.63
C THR A 180 -15.35 -25.92 -2.46
N GLU A 181 -14.04 -25.67 -2.56
CA GLU A 181 -13.12 -26.51 -3.34
C GLU A 181 -12.83 -27.89 -2.70
N SER A 182 -13.10 -28.09 -1.40
CA SER A 182 -12.86 -29.39 -0.74
C SER A 182 -14.05 -30.36 -0.92
N ARG A 183 -13.76 -31.66 -1.07
CA ARG A 183 -14.78 -32.73 -1.19
C ARG A 183 -15.75 -32.78 0.02
N GLU A 184 -15.30 -32.32 1.19
CA GLU A 184 -16.10 -32.27 2.42
C GLU A 184 -17.17 -31.17 2.43
N CYS A 185 -16.88 -29.95 1.92
CA CYS A 185 -17.91 -28.88 1.86
C CYS A 185 -19.07 -29.27 0.92
N LYS A 186 -18.84 -30.14 -0.09
CA LYS A 186 -19.93 -30.62 -0.97
C LYS A 186 -20.88 -31.59 -0.26
N HIS A 187 -20.41 -32.40 0.68
CA HIS A 187 -21.27 -33.30 1.45
C HIS A 187 -21.99 -32.61 2.62
N ALA A 188 -21.45 -31.51 3.15
CA ALA A 188 -22.15 -30.65 4.11
C ALA A 188 -23.39 -29.95 3.50
N SER A 189 -23.45 -29.81 2.17
CA SER A 189 -24.52 -29.12 1.44
C SER A 189 -25.90 -29.78 1.50
N GLU A 190 -26.01 -31.05 1.85
CA GLU A 190 -27.32 -31.73 2.00
C GLU A 190 -28.06 -31.31 3.28
N LYS A 191 -27.40 -30.58 4.20
CA LYS A 191 -27.98 -30.13 5.46
C LYS A 191 -27.59 -28.69 5.79
N ARG A 192 -28.13 -27.69 5.07
CA ARG A 192 -28.60 -26.38 5.60
C ARG A 192 -28.85 -25.36 4.49
N SER A 193 -29.79 -24.46 4.76
CA SER A 193 -30.21 -23.32 3.95
C SER A 193 -29.14 -22.21 3.89
N GLU A 194 -28.04 -22.42 3.17
CA GLU A 194 -26.87 -21.52 3.14
C GLU A 194 -26.82 -20.65 1.88
N ILE A 195 -26.17 -19.48 1.95
CA ILE A 195 -25.86 -18.66 0.77
C ILE A 195 -24.61 -19.21 0.10
N ASN A 196 -24.77 -19.63 -1.16
CA ASN A 196 -23.73 -20.25 -1.95
C ASN A 196 -23.13 -19.24 -2.95
N THR A 197 -21.84 -18.93 -2.79
CA THR A 197 -21.03 -18.23 -3.79
C THR A 197 -20.18 -19.26 -4.53
N ALA A 198 -19.74 -18.96 -5.76
CA ALA A 198 -18.93 -19.88 -6.57
C ALA A 198 -17.75 -20.54 -5.82
N ASN A 199 -17.15 -19.84 -4.84
CA ASN A 199 -15.91 -20.26 -4.17
C ASN A 199 -16.04 -20.49 -2.65
N TYR A 200 -17.17 -20.17 -2.02
CA TYR A 200 -17.38 -20.37 -0.59
C TYR A 200 -18.87 -20.31 -0.21
N MET A 201 -19.21 -20.92 0.93
CA MET A 201 -20.52 -20.91 1.56
C MET A 201 -20.48 -20.13 2.87
N MET A 202 -21.58 -19.48 3.22
CA MET A 202 -21.73 -18.67 4.42
C MET A 202 -22.76 -19.30 5.37
N SER A 203 -22.41 -19.37 6.67
CA SER A 203 -23.34 -19.83 7.72
C SER A 203 -24.47 -18.83 7.94
N ASN A 204 -25.66 -19.34 8.25
CA ASN A 204 -26.80 -18.51 8.66
C ASN A 204 -26.58 -17.82 10.01
N ASP A 205 -25.61 -18.27 10.79
CA ASP A 205 -25.23 -17.61 12.05
C ASP A 205 -24.67 -16.19 11.82
N LEU A 206 -24.39 -15.80 10.56
CA LEU A 206 -24.02 -14.44 10.20
C LEU A 206 -25.17 -13.44 10.32
N TYR A 207 -26.42 -13.91 10.33
CA TYR A 207 -27.59 -13.03 10.34
C TYR A 207 -27.61 -12.13 11.59
N GLY A 208 -27.74 -10.83 11.37
CA GLY A 208 -27.78 -9.82 12.43
C GLY A 208 -26.41 -9.49 13.06
N LYS A 209 -25.32 -10.16 12.65
CA LYS A 209 -23.99 -9.85 13.18
C LYS A 209 -23.43 -8.57 12.58
N ARG A 210 -22.77 -7.77 13.41
CA ARG A 210 -21.90 -6.68 12.97
C ARG A 210 -20.53 -7.26 12.66
N VAL A 211 -20.00 -6.98 11.48
CA VAL A 211 -18.78 -7.63 11.00
C VAL A 211 -17.73 -6.61 10.56
N VAL A 212 -16.47 -6.97 10.82
CA VAL A 212 -15.29 -6.30 10.24
C VAL A 212 -14.56 -7.29 9.36
N ILE A 213 -14.27 -6.89 8.13
CA ILE A 213 -13.57 -7.73 7.17
C ILE A 213 -12.07 -7.66 7.44
N VAL A 214 -11.38 -8.79 7.44
CA VAL A 214 -9.93 -8.89 7.64
C VAL A 214 -9.29 -9.54 6.42
N ASP A 215 -8.27 -8.89 5.86
CA ASP A 215 -7.56 -9.39 4.67
C ASP A 215 -6.06 -9.05 4.71
N ASP A 216 -5.29 -9.72 3.86
CA ASP A 216 -3.84 -9.47 3.74
C ASP A 216 -3.54 -8.16 3.00
N LEU A 217 -4.19 -7.89 1.87
CA LEU A 217 -3.72 -6.88 0.93
C LEU A 217 -4.86 -6.15 0.21
N LEU A 218 -4.99 -4.86 0.50
CA LEU A 218 -5.85 -3.98 -0.27
C LEU A 218 -5.19 -3.58 -1.60
N THR A 219 -5.76 -4.02 -2.71
CA THR A 219 -5.32 -3.66 -4.07
C THR A 219 -6.23 -2.57 -4.67
N SER A 220 -7.16 -2.97 -5.55
CA SER A 220 -8.20 -2.10 -6.10
C SER A 220 -9.40 -1.94 -5.17
N GLY A 221 -9.65 -2.93 -4.30
CA GLY A 221 -10.81 -3.01 -3.42
C GLY A 221 -12.05 -3.65 -4.06
N ALA A 222 -11.96 -4.19 -5.28
CA ALA A 222 -13.09 -4.87 -5.92
C ALA A 222 -13.56 -6.10 -5.11
N SER A 223 -12.62 -6.95 -4.70
CA SER A 223 -12.91 -8.14 -3.89
C SER A 223 -13.48 -7.79 -2.52
N LEU A 224 -13.05 -6.67 -1.92
CA LEU A 224 -13.63 -6.16 -0.67
C LEU A 224 -15.12 -5.84 -0.86
N MET A 225 -15.48 -5.11 -1.92
CA MET A 225 -16.87 -4.72 -2.18
C MET A 225 -17.76 -5.93 -2.48
N GLU A 226 -17.25 -6.89 -3.24
CA GLU A 226 -17.96 -8.14 -3.53
C GLU A 226 -18.22 -8.95 -2.24
N TYR A 227 -17.20 -9.10 -1.40
CA TYR A 227 -17.35 -9.84 -0.15
C TYR A 227 -18.26 -9.13 0.84
N ALA A 228 -18.13 -7.81 0.98
CA ALA A 228 -19.02 -7.00 1.79
C ALA A 228 -20.48 -7.14 1.34
N HIS A 229 -20.74 -7.08 0.03
CA HIS A 229 -22.08 -7.28 -0.51
C HIS A 229 -22.64 -8.68 -0.20
N ASN A 230 -21.82 -9.73 -0.28
CA ASN A 230 -22.26 -11.08 0.07
C ASN A 230 -22.54 -11.25 1.57
N LEU A 231 -21.75 -10.61 2.44
CA LEU A 231 -22.02 -10.56 3.88
C LEU A 231 -23.35 -9.83 4.18
N GLU A 232 -23.60 -8.70 3.50
CA GLU A 232 -24.87 -7.97 3.63
C GLU A 232 -26.07 -8.79 3.15
N ARG A 233 -25.92 -9.56 2.05
CA ARG A 233 -26.95 -10.50 1.58
C ARG A 233 -27.21 -11.63 2.57
N ALA A 234 -26.21 -12.01 3.37
CA ALA A 234 -26.37 -12.96 4.48
C ALA A 234 -27.00 -12.35 5.74
N GLY A 235 -27.35 -11.06 5.70
CA GLY A 235 -27.97 -10.36 6.82
C GLY A 235 -26.97 -9.84 7.86
N ALA A 236 -25.67 -9.88 7.57
CA ALA A 236 -24.66 -9.23 8.39
C ALA A 236 -24.58 -7.73 8.06
N LYS A 237 -24.10 -6.92 9.01
CA LYS A 237 -23.84 -5.49 8.82
C LYS A 237 -22.34 -5.24 8.80
N VAL A 238 -21.81 -4.79 7.66
CA VAL A 238 -20.37 -4.50 7.52
C VAL A 238 -20.04 -3.13 8.12
N GLU A 239 -19.29 -3.11 9.22
CA GLU A 239 -18.90 -1.89 9.95
C GLU A 239 -17.54 -1.33 9.51
N GLY A 240 -16.68 -2.18 8.95
CA GLY A 240 -15.36 -1.78 8.50
C GLY A 240 -14.52 -2.91 7.90
N ALA A 241 -13.28 -2.59 7.54
CA ALA A 241 -12.29 -3.54 7.04
C ALA A 241 -10.87 -3.21 7.51
N VAL A 242 -10.09 -4.24 7.82
CA VAL A 242 -8.70 -4.15 8.25
C VAL A 242 -7.83 -4.94 7.28
N PHE A 243 -6.75 -4.31 6.84
CA PHE A 243 -5.78 -4.92 5.93
C PHE A 243 -4.39 -4.93 6.56
N LEU A 244 -3.64 -6.01 6.38
CA LEU A 244 -2.22 -5.98 6.76
C LEU A 244 -1.49 -4.92 5.93
N ALA A 245 -1.69 -4.94 4.61
CA ALA A 245 -1.03 -4.00 3.71
C ALA A 245 -1.95 -3.42 2.63
N ARG A 246 -1.49 -2.34 2.01
CA ARG A 246 -2.09 -1.77 0.80
C ARG A 246 -1.06 -1.73 -0.32
N THR A 247 -1.43 -2.17 -1.51
CA THR A 247 -0.54 -2.10 -2.67
C THR A 247 -0.32 -0.65 -3.09
N PHE A 248 0.93 -0.20 -3.05
CA PHE A 248 1.29 1.13 -3.50
C PHE A 248 1.08 1.28 -5.01
N GLN A 249 0.26 2.25 -5.40
CA GLN A 249 -0.01 2.56 -6.80
C GLN A 249 0.98 3.59 -7.31
N MET A 250 1.82 3.17 -8.26
CA MET A 250 2.91 3.99 -8.75
C MET A 250 2.38 5.24 -9.50
N PRO A 251 2.72 6.47 -9.06
CA PRO A 251 2.36 7.67 -9.79
C PRO A 251 3.11 7.78 -11.11
N SER A 252 2.54 8.52 -12.07
CA SER A 252 3.26 8.84 -13.30
C SER A 252 4.53 9.68 -13.02
N PRO A 253 5.63 9.49 -13.77
CA PRO A 253 6.84 10.30 -13.59
C PRO A 253 6.58 11.80 -13.73
N ALA A 254 5.60 12.19 -14.56
CA ALA A 254 5.18 13.58 -14.70
C ALA A 254 4.57 14.15 -13.40
N LYS A 255 3.70 13.38 -12.72
CA LYS A 255 3.13 13.76 -11.42
C LYS A 255 4.22 13.97 -10.37
N VAL A 256 5.20 13.05 -10.32
CA VAL A 256 6.34 13.15 -9.39
C VAL A 256 7.18 14.39 -9.67
N LYS A 257 7.58 14.59 -10.94
CA LYS A 257 8.33 15.79 -11.36
C LYS A 257 7.60 17.07 -10.99
N ARG A 258 6.30 17.16 -11.26
CA ARG A 258 5.47 18.34 -10.92
C ARG A 258 5.49 18.64 -9.43
N LEU A 259 5.35 17.63 -8.58
CA LEU A 259 5.39 17.80 -7.12
C LEU A 259 6.76 18.33 -6.66
N VAL A 260 7.84 17.74 -7.16
CA VAL A 260 9.21 18.13 -6.79
C VAL A 260 9.51 19.55 -7.22
N TRP A 261 9.15 19.92 -8.46
CA TRP A 261 9.31 21.29 -8.96
C TRP A 261 8.47 22.30 -8.17
N LYS A 262 7.20 21.96 -7.83
CA LYS A 262 6.37 22.81 -6.96
C LYS A 262 7.06 23.08 -5.62
N ARG A 263 7.52 22.02 -4.94
CA ARG A 263 8.24 22.15 -3.65
C ARG A 263 9.54 22.94 -3.78
N HIS A 264 10.29 22.75 -4.87
CA HIS A 264 11.54 23.46 -5.10
C HIS A 264 11.29 24.98 -5.29
N LEU A 265 10.31 25.35 -6.10
CA LEU A 265 9.95 26.74 -6.34
C LEU A 265 9.42 27.42 -5.07
N SER A 266 8.59 26.74 -4.26
CA SER A 266 8.10 27.29 -3.00
C SER A 266 9.24 27.66 -2.04
N VAL A 267 10.27 26.83 -1.93
CA VAL A 267 11.44 27.12 -1.09
C VAL A 267 12.24 28.32 -1.61
N LEU A 268 12.39 28.45 -2.93
CA LEU A 268 13.09 29.58 -3.54
C LEU A 268 12.35 30.90 -3.34
N ILE A 269 11.02 30.89 -3.42
CA ILE A 269 10.18 32.08 -3.20
C ILE A 269 10.25 32.52 -1.74
N TRP A 270 10.18 31.57 -0.79
CA TRP A 270 10.20 31.88 0.64
C TRP A 270 11.55 32.43 1.11
N ARG A 271 12.67 31.87 0.64
CA ARG A 271 14.01 32.43 0.94
C ARG A 271 14.16 33.86 0.45
N ARG A 272 13.59 34.18 -0.72
CA ARG A 272 13.65 35.52 -1.30
C ARG A 272 12.82 36.56 -0.55
N SER A 273 11.82 36.14 0.25
CA SER A 273 11.05 37.04 1.11
C SER A 273 11.68 37.31 2.46
N ASP A 274 12.57 36.43 2.94
CA ASP A 274 13.32 36.65 4.19
C ASP A 274 14.58 37.52 3.96
N ASP A 275 15.07 37.58 2.71
CA ASP A 275 16.22 38.39 2.29
C ASP A 275 15.82 39.84 1.89
N LEU A 276 14.55 40.24 2.05
CA LEU A 276 14.00 41.58 1.78
C LEU A 276 13.51 42.26 3.05
#